data_AF-A0A9P6IMJ6-F1
#
_entry.id   AF-A0A9P6IMJ6-F1
#
_cell.length_a   1.000
_cell.length_b   1.000
_cell.length_c   1.000
_cell.angle_alpha   90.00
_cell.angle_beta   90.00
_cell.angle_gamma   90.00
#
_symmetry.space_group_name_H-M   'P 1'
#
loop_
_entity.id
_entity.type
_entity.pdbx_description
1 polymer ?
#
loop_
_entity_poly.entity_id
_entity_poly.type
_entity_poly.pdbx_seq_one_letter_code
_entity_poly.pdbx_strand_id
1 'polypeptide(L)'
;VGGKDGSLVIDLKHFQQLSINSTSGVATIGGGTRLGPLYSKLWNAGNYLIAAGICPAVGIGGIALGGGIGMASRKYGMTTQNIVGMTLIDANGSIRKVNASSNPDLFWALRGAGGGSFGVVTESQIQIYKAPPSMAFMQLTYPLSKYQSVIHAFDTWGITAPDDIYAGLVFGRDNITISVSYLGCSGAAQVAFAHF
;
A
#
# COMPACT_ATOMS: atom_id res chain seq x y z
N VAL A 1 6.75 -19.44 -3.22
CA VAL A 1 5.63 -19.27 -4.18
C VAL A 1 5.53 -20.56 -4.99
N GLY A 2 4.33 -21.14 -5.08
CA GLY A 2 4.16 -22.58 -5.37
C GLY A 2 4.15 -23.35 -4.04
N GLY A 3 2.95 -23.69 -3.55
CA GLY A 3 2.73 -24.21 -2.19
C GLY A 3 3.27 -25.62 -1.95
N LYS A 4 3.84 -26.26 -2.98
CA LYS A 4 4.46 -27.59 -2.95
C LYS A 4 5.36 -27.80 -4.17
N ASP A 5 6.31 -28.72 -4.05
CA ASP A 5 7.17 -29.14 -5.16
C ASP A 5 6.37 -29.70 -6.35
N GLY A 6 6.93 -29.54 -7.55
CA GLY A 6 6.27 -29.94 -8.80
C GLY A 6 5.15 -29.00 -9.26
N SER A 7 4.91 -27.88 -8.57
CA SER A 7 3.93 -26.88 -9.00
C SER A 7 4.47 -25.98 -10.12
N LEU A 8 3.63 -25.62 -11.08
CA LEU A 8 3.94 -24.61 -12.08
C LEU A 8 3.98 -23.21 -11.43
N VAL A 9 5.04 -22.45 -11.73
CA VAL A 9 5.16 -21.04 -11.33
C VAL A 9 4.91 -20.14 -12.53
N ILE A 10 3.85 -19.34 -12.45
CA ILE A 10 3.58 -18.25 -13.40
C ILE A 10 4.26 -16.99 -12.87
N ASP A 11 5.43 -16.64 -13.42
CA ASP A 11 6.20 -15.47 -13.01
C ASP A 11 5.78 -14.22 -13.79
N LEU A 12 5.17 -13.26 -13.09
CA LEU A 12 4.71 -12.01 -13.66
C LEU A 12 5.80 -10.93 -13.76
N LYS A 13 7.06 -11.22 -13.43
CA LYS A 13 8.12 -10.18 -13.33
C LYS A 13 8.28 -9.28 -14.56
N HIS A 14 7.83 -9.69 -15.74
CA HIS A 14 7.91 -8.87 -16.95
C HIS A 14 6.69 -7.97 -17.20
N PHE A 15 5.62 -8.12 -16.43
CA PHE A 15 4.45 -7.23 -16.42
C PHE A 15 4.77 -5.97 -15.61
N GLN A 16 5.60 -5.09 -16.19
CA GLN A 16 6.14 -3.86 -15.57
C GLN A 16 5.54 -2.58 -16.15
N GLN A 17 4.48 -2.71 -16.96
CA GLN A 17 3.83 -1.59 -17.62
C GLN A 17 3.23 -0.61 -16.61
N LEU A 18 3.27 0.67 -16.97
CA LEU A 18 2.65 1.76 -16.22
C LEU A 18 2.07 2.75 -17.24
N SER A 19 0.76 3.00 -17.16
CA SER A 19 0.13 4.15 -17.81
C SER A 19 -0.59 4.98 -16.77
N ILE A 20 -0.64 6.30 -16.98
CA ILE A 20 -1.28 7.24 -16.06
C ILE A 20 -2.29 8.08 -16.86
N ASN A 21 -3.54 8.06 -16.42
CA ASN A 21 -4.54 9.01 -16.85
C ASN A 21 -4.67 10.09 -15.77
N SER A 22 -4.06 11.25 -16.02
CA SER A 22 -4.08 12.38 -15.09
C SER A 22 -5.44 13.05 -14.97
N THR A 23 -6.29 12.94 -15.99
CA THR A 23 -7.66 13.47 -15.99
C THR A 23 -8.56 12.67 -15.05
N SER A 24 -8.50 11.33 -15.10
CA SER A 24 -9.27 10.47 -14.20
C SER A 24 -8.57 10.19 -12.86
N GLY A 25 -7.29 10.52 -12.74
CA GLY A 25 -6.49 10.21 -11.55
C GLY A 25 -6.29 8.71 -11.35
N VAL A 26 -6.07 7.95 -12.43
CA VAL A 26 -5.91 6.49 -12.38
C VAL A 26 -4.60 6.06 -13.04
N ALA A 27 -3.85 5.18 -12.39
CA ALA A 27 -2.71 4.49 -12.98
C ALA A 27 -3.08 3.03 -13.30
N THR A 28 -2.75 2.57 -14.51
CA THR A 28 -2.79 1.15 -14.87
C THR A 28 -1.40 0.56 -14.69
N ILE A 29 -1.28 -0.43 -13.81
CA ILE A 29 -0.01 -0.98 -13.35
C ILE A 29 0.03 -2.49 -13.61
N GLY A 30 1.12 -2.97 -14.22
CA GLY A 30 1.35 -4.40 -14.41
C GLY A 30 1.59 -5.15 -13.10
N GLY A 31 1.01 -6.34 -12.98
CA GLY A 31 1.00 -7.14 -11.74
C GLY A 31 2.37 -7.57 -11.22
N GLY A 32 3.40 -7.56 -12.08
CA GLY A 32 4.79 -7.85 -11.70
C GLY A 32 5.54 -6.67 -11.06
N THR A 33 4.95 -5.48 -11.05
CA THR A 33 5.67 -4.26 -10.68
C THR A 33 6.03 -4.23 -9.20
N ARG A 34 7.28 -3.87 -8.88
CA ARG A 34 7.75 -3.69 -7.50
C ARG A 34 7.47 -2.27 -7.01
N LEU A 35 7.12 -2.11 -5.73
CA LEU A 35 6.69 -0.83 -5.16
C LEU A 35 7.76 0.27 -5.26
N GLY A 36 9.03 -0.04 -5.02
CA GLY A 36 10.12 0.96 -5.09
C GLY A 36 10.20 1.65 -6.45
N PRO A 37 10.46 0.91 -7.54
CA PRO A 37 10.46 1.45 -8.90
C PRO A 37 9.12 2.11 -9.28
N LEU A 38 7.99 1.56 -8.82
CA LEU A 38 6.67 2.15 -9.07
C LEU A 38 6.55 3.55 -8.47
N TYR A 39 6.95 3.74 -7.21
CA TYR A 39 6.93 5.05 -6.56
C TYR A 39 7.82 6.06 -7.30
N SER A 40 9.03 5.68 -7.72
CA SER A 40 9.89 6.57 -8.51
C SER A 40 9.25 6.96 -9.85
N LYS A 41 8.60 6.02 -10.55
CA LYS A 41 7.90 6.31 -11.81
C LYS A 41 6.71 7.25 -11.61
N LEU A 42 5.90 7.02 -10.57
CA LEU A 42 4.75 7.86 -10.23
C LEU A 42 5.18 9.29 -9.86
N TRP A 43 6.25 9.42 -9.08
CA TRP A 43 6.84 10.71 -8.75
C TRP A 43 7.30 11.45 -10.01
N ASN A 44 8.12 10.80 -10.85
CA ASN A 44 8.66 11.43 -12.07
C ASN A 44 7.57 11.80 -13.10
N ALA A 45 6.43 11.10 -13.10
CA ALA A 45 5.34 11.37 -14.03
C ALA A 45 4.50 12.60 -13.65
N GLY A 46 4.59 13.10 -12.41
CA GLY A 46 3.82 14.28 -12.00
C GLY A 46 3.56 14.39 -10.50
N ASN A 47 4.53 13.96 -9.68
CA ASN A 47 4.45 13.94 -8.22
C ASN A 47 3.22 13.16 -7.72
N TYR A 48 3.03 11.96 -8.24
CA TYR A 48 1.93 11.09 -7.84
C TYR A 48 2.35 10.08 -6.76
N LEU A 49 1.39 9.67 -5.93
CA LEU A 49 1.50 8.53 -5.03
C LEU A 49 0.30 7.60 -5.18
N ILE A 50 0.46 6.39 -4.65
CA ILE A 50 -0.63 5.42 -4.39
C ILE A 50 -0.60 5.02 -2.93
N ALA A 51 -1.76 4.62 -2.38
CA ALA A 51 -1.83 4.01 -1.06
C ALA A 51 -1.42 2.54 -1.12
N ALA A 52 -0.12 2.26 -0.96
CA ALA A 52 0.43 0.90 -0.95
C ALA A 52 1.49 0.71 0.13
N GLY A 53 2.11 -0.48 0.15
CA GLY A 53 3.08 -0.88 1.17
C GLY A 53 4.36 -0.04 1.18
N ILE A 54 5.09 -0.12 2.29
CA ILE A 54 6.33 0.65 2.49
C ILE A 54 7.58 -0.04 1.94
N CYS A 55 7.57 -1.38 1.84
CA CYS A 55 8.74 -2.16 1.46
C CYS A 55 8.98 -2.10 -0.06
N PRO A 56 10.13 -1.55 -0.53
CA PRO A 56 10.37 -1.36 -1.97
C PRO A 56 10.34 -2.65 -2.80
N ALA A 57 10.73 -3.77 -2.19
CA ALA A 57 10.79 -5.08 -2.83
C ALA A 57 9.44 -5.80 -2.90
N VAL A 58 8.36 -5.29 -2.29
CA VAL A 58 7.03 -5.91 -2.40
C VAL A 58 6.49 -5.71 -3.82
N GLY A 59 5.81 -6.73 -4.37
CA GLY A 59 5.14 -6.65 -5.67
C GLY A 59 3.72 -6.13 -5.53
N ILE A 60 3.31 -5.20 -6.40
CA ILE A 60 1.97 -4.61 -6.41
C ILE A 60 0.88 -5.66 -6.62
N GLY A 61 1.12 -6.66 -7.48
CA GLY A 61 0.13 -7.69 -7.79
C GLY A 61 -0.27 -8.53 -6.57
N GLY A 62 0.64 -8.78 -5.63
CA GLY A 62 0.30 -9.50 -4.40
C GLY A 62 -0.42 -8.61 -3.38
N ILE A 63 0.19 -7.46 -3.05
CA ILE A 63 -0.32 -6.59 -1.99
C ILE A 63 -1.70 -6.00 -2.33
N ALA A 64 -1.93 -5.67 -3.60
CA ALA A 64 -3.20 -5.11 -4.07
C ALA A 64 -4.36 -6.11 -4.01
N LEU A 65 -4.10 -7.42 -3.90
CA LEU A 65 -5.12 -8.46 -3.84
C LEU A 65 -5.44 -8.95 -2.43
N GLY A 66 -4.60 -8.61 -1.45
CA GLY A 66 -4.77 -9.00 -0.05
C GLY A 66 -5.13 -7.86 0.90
N GLY A 67 -5.09 -6.60 0.43
CA GLY A 67 -5.36 -5.41 1.25
C GLY A 67 -4.37 -4.32 0.93
N GLY A 68 -3.26 -4.32 1.67
CA GLY A 68 -2.13 -3.40 1.47
C GLY A 68 -2.25 -2.15 2.32
N ILE A 69 -1.33 -2.03 3.29
CA ILE A 69 -1.26 -0.92 4.23
C ILE A 69 0.14 -0.31 4.15
N GLY A 70 0.20 1.02 4.13
CA GLY A 70 1.44 1.78 4.27
C GLY A 70 1.18 3.23 4.68
N MET A 71 2.17 4.09 4.44
CA MET A 71 2.19 5.46 5.01
C MET A 71 0.99 6.31 4.62
N ALA A 72 0.42 6.10 3.43
CA ALA A 72 -0.72 6.89 2.95
C ALA A 72 -2.08 6.25 3.27
N SER A 73 -2.10 5.07 3.92
CA SER A 73 -3.33 4.29 4.08
C SER A 73 -4.30 4.84 5.11
N ARG A 74 -3.85 5.60 6.11
CA ARG A 74 -4.76 6.28 7.04
C ARG A 74 -5.57 7.38 6.35
N LYS A 75 -4.95 8.09 5.40
CA LYS A 75 -5.62 9.13 4.61
C LYS A 75 -6.45 8.61 3.45
N TYR A 76 -5.97 7.61 2.73
CA TYR A 76 -6.55 7.18 1.45
C TYR A 76 -7.07 5.74 1.46
N GLY A 77 -7.02 5.05 2.59
CA GLY A 77 -7.40 3.64 2.71
C GLY A 77 -6.34 2.65 2.21
N MET A 78 -6.67 1.37 2.25
CA MET A 78 -5.82 0.28 1.77
C MET A 78 -5.65 0.28 0.26
N THR A 79 -4.64 -0.43 -0.27
CA THR A 79 -4.43 -0.58 -1.72
C THR A 79 -5.67 -1.13 -2.41
N THR A 80 -6.33 -2.15 -1.83
CA THR A 80 -7.57 -2.74 -2.36
C THR A 80 -8.71 -1.74 -2.50
N GLN A 81 -8.84 -0.79 -1.57
CA GLN A 81 -9.90 0.22 -1.60
C GLN A 81 -9.71 1.23 -2.72
N ASN A 82 -8.47 1.36 -3.22
CA ASN A 82 -8.09 2.28 -4.28
C ASN A 82 -8.12 1.65 -5.67
N ILE A 83 -8.45 0.36 -5.79
CA ILE A 83 -8.53 -0.31 -7.09
C ILE A 83 -9.90 -0.03 -7.71
N VAL A 84 -9.90 0.47 -8.94
CA VAL A 84 -11.10 0.78 -9.73
C VAL A 84 -11.36 -0.23 -10.85
N GLY A 85 -10.37 -1.08 -11.17
CA GLY A 85 -10.52 -2.14 -12.16
C GLY A 85 -9.30 -3.06 -12.22
N MET A 86 -9.48 -4.25 -12.78
CA MET A 86 -8.40 -5.23 -12.96
C MET A 86 -8.55 -5.99 -14.29
N THR A 87 -7.41 -6.42 -14.83
CA THR A 87 -7.35 -7.41 -15.91
C THR A 87 -6.78 -8.71 -15.33
N LEU A 88 -7.43 -9.84 -15.60
CA LEU A 88 -6.96 -11.16 -15.17
C LEU A 88 -7.13 -12.23 -16.25
N ILE A 89 -6.37 -13.31 -16.11
CA ILE A 89 -6.54 -14.55 -16.87
C ILE A 89 -7.24 -15.55 -15.93
N ASP A 90 -8.43 -16.01 -16.32
CA ASP A 90 -9.18 -17.00 -15.55
C ASP A 90 -8.66 -18.43 -15.74
N ALA A 91 -9.25 -19.39 -15.02
CA ALA A 91 -8.83 -20.80 -15.07
C ALA A 91 -9.00 -21.45 -16.46
N ASN A 92 -9.83 -20.87 -17.34
CA ASN A 92 -10.01 -21.32 -18.72
C ASN A 92 -9.03 -20.65 -19.68
N GLY A 93 -8.10 -19.83 -19.19
CA GLY A 93 -7.18 -19.05 -20.01
C GLY A 93 -7.81 -17.82 -20.67
N SER A 94 -9.03 -17.44 -20.28
CA SER A 94 -9.73 -16.29 -20.86
C SER A 94 -9.33 -14.99 -20.17
N ILE A 95 -9.15 -13.93 -20.95
CA ILE A 95 -8.90 -12.59 -20.41
C ILE A 95 -10.21 -11.98 -19.93
N ARG A 96 -10.24 -11.55 -18.67
CA ARG A 96 -11.36 -10.86 -18.04
C ARG A 96 -10.95 -9.46 -17.63
N LYS A 97 -11.85 -8.49 -17.86
CA LYS A 97 -11.76 -7.14 -17.33
C LYS A 97 -12.90 -6.92 -16.34
N VAL A 98 -12.55 -6.62 -15.11
CA VAL A 98 -13.49 -6.56 -13.99
C VAL A 98 -13.42 -5.21 -13.29
N ASN A 99 -14.58 -4.71 -12.88
CA ASN A 99 -14.74 -3.48 -12.12
C ASN A 99 -16.11 -3.49 -11.43
N ALA A 100 -16.52 -2.38 -10.81
CA ALA A 100 -17.80 -2.29 -10.11
C ALA A 100 -19.04 -2.49 -11.01
N SER A 101 -18.91 -2.36 -12.34
CA SER A 101 -20.00 -2.53 -13.30
C SER A 101 -19.87 -3.80 -14.16
N SER A 102 -18.71 -4.47 -14.14
CA SER A 102 -18.40 -5.66 -14.93
C SER A 102 -17.86 -6.75 -14.01
N ASN A 103 -18.63 -7.81 -13.82
CA ASN A 103 -18.33 -8.90 -12.87
C ASN A 103 -18.08 -8.38 -11.44
N PRO A 104 -19.07 -7.68 -10.84
CA PRO A 104 -18.90 -6.97 -9.57
C PRO A 104 -18.61 -7.89 -8.38
N ASP A 105 -19.08 -9.13 -8.42
CA ASP A 105 -18.84 -10.20 -7.46
C ASP A 105 -17.35 -10.63 -7.47
N LEU A 106 -16.81 -10.89 -8.66
CA LEU A 106 -15.39 -11.22 -8.84
C LEU A 106 -14.51 -10.02 -8.49
N PHE A 107 -14.91 -8.81 -8.90
CA PHE A 107 -14.20 -7.58 -8.54
C PHE A 107 -14.18 -7.33 -7.02
N TRP A 108 -15.28 -7.63 -6.33
CA TRP A 108 -15.33 -7.60 -4.87
C TRP A 108 -14.37 -8.63 -4.26
N ALA A 109 -14.41 -9.88 -4.72
CA ALA A 109 -13.60 -10.97 -4.17
C ALA A 109 -12.09 -10.74 -4.37
N LEU A 110 -11.68 -10.21 -5.52
CA LEU A 110 -10.29 -9.88 -5.81
C LEU A 110 -9.70 -8.81 -4.87
N ARG A 111 -10.54 -7.94 -4.30
CA ARG A 111 -10.13 -6.85 -3.39
C ARG A 111 -10.01 -7.32 -1.93
N GLY A 112 -9.29 -8.42 -1.70
CA GLY A 112 -8.99 -8.95 -0.36
C GLY A 112 -8.74 -10.46 -0.33
N ALA A 113 -9.36 -11.21 -1.23
CA ALA A 113 -9.18 -12.67 -1.37
C ALA A 113 -8.57 -13.06 -2.72
N GLY A 114 -7.98 -12.10 -3.46
CA GLY A 114 -7.53 -12.29 -4.83
C GLY A 114 -6.19 -13.02 -4.99
N GLY A 115 -5.46 -13.29 -3.90
CA GLY A 115 -4.11 -13.86 -3.88
C GLY A 115 -3.99 -15.30 -4.39
N GLY A 116 -4.42 -15.57 -5.62
CA GLY A 116 -4.36 -16.87 -6.30
C GLY A 116 -5.69 -17.62 -6.39
N SER A 117 -6.78 -17.08 -5.85
CA SER A 117 -8.06 -17.80 -5.73
C SER A 117 -8.94 -17.77 -7.00
N PHE A 118 -8.81 -16.74 -7.84
CA PHE A 118 -9.78 -16.46 -8.92
C PHE A 118 -9.15 -16.26 -10.30
N GLY A 119 -7.85 -16.52 -10.44
CA GLY A 119 -7.09 -16.33 -11.67
C GLY A 119 -5.81 -15.52 -11.45
N VAL A 120 -5.12 -15.22 -12.54
CA VAL A 120 -3.87 -14.47 -12.54
C VAL A 120 -4.15 -13.02 -12.92
N VAL A 121 -4.13 -12.12 -11.95
CA VAL A 121 -4.28 -10.68 -12.19
C VAL A 121 -3.01 -10.15 -12.84
N THR A 122 -3.12 -9.73 -14.09
CA THR A 122 -2.02 -9.23 -14.90
C THR A 122 -1.88 -7.71 -14.79
N GLU A 123 -2.97 -7.01 -14.49
CA GLU A 123 -3.01 -5.54 -14.40
C GLU A 123 -4.00 -5.06 -13.34
N SER A 124 -3.69 -3.94 -12.70
CA SER A 124 -4.59 -3.23 -11.78
C SER A 124 -4.66 -1.75 -12.14
N GLN A 125 -5.88 -1.22 -12.16
CA GLN A 125 -6.19 0.19 -12.31
C GLN A 125 -6.39 0.77 -10.91
N ILE A 126 -5.48 1.64 -10.47
CA ILE A 126 -5.40 2.13 -9.09
C ILE A 126 -5.52 3.66 -9.09
N GLN A 127 -6.33 4.20 -8.17
CA GLN A 127 -6.43 5.62 -7.90
C GLN A 127 -5.07 6.19 -7.49
N ILE A 128 -4.65 7.28 -8.11
CA ILE A 128 -3.45 8.03 -7.76
C ILE A 128 -3.82 9.36 -7.09
N TYR A 129 -2.94 9.81 -6.21
CA TYR A 129 -3.07 11.07 -5.48
C TYR A 129 -1.85 11.94 -5.71
N LYS A 130 -1.96 13.23 -5.43
CA LYS A 130 -0.79 14.11 -5.41
C LYS A 130 0.03 13.83 -4.16
N ALA A 131 1.32 13.56 -4.38
CA ALA A 131 2.27 13.44 -3.31
C ALA A 131 2.56 14.83 -2.71
N PRO A 132 2.67 14.95 -1.37
CA PRO A 132 3.17 16.17 -0.77
C PRO A 132 4.61 16.41 -1.22
N PRO A 133 5.08 17.67 -1.25
CA PRO A 133 6.44 18.00 -1.69
C PRO A 133 7.51 17.42 -0.74
N SER A 134 7.15 17.11 0.50
CA SER A 134 7.98 16.42 1.47
C SER A 134 7.14 15.61 2.45
N MET A 135 7.81 14.70 3.15
CA MET A 135 7.27 13.95 4.28
C MET A 135 8.19 14.14 5.48
N ALA A 136 7.63 14.11 6.69
CA ALA A 136 8.41 14.16 7.92
C ALA A 136 8.44 12.79 8.59
N PHE A 137 9.55 12.49 9.25
CA PHE A 137 9.76 11.24 9.99
C PHE A 137 10.31 11.54 11.38
N MET A 138 9.81 10.81 12.38
CA MET A 138 10.25 10.90 13.76
C MET A 138 10.37 9.50 14.36
N GLN A 139 11.39 9.33 15.21
CA GLN A 139 11.56 8.13 16.02
C GLN A 139 11.80 8.49 17.48
N LEU A 140 11.06 7.84 18.37
CA LEU A 140 11.22 7.95 19.81
C LEU A 140 11.56 6.56 20.34
N THR A 141 12.70 6.41 21.01
CA THR A 141 13.18 5.12 21.53
C THR A 141 13.31 5.18 23.04
N TYR A 142 12.74 4.18 23.71
CA TYR A 142 12.75 4.06 25.16
C TYR A 142 13.34 2.70 25.58
N PRO A 143 13.92 2.58 26.78
CA PRO A 143 14.25 1.27 27.35
C PRO A 143 13.01 0.37 27.41
N LEU A 144 13.18 -0.94 27.19
CA LEU A 144 12.06 -1.88 27.20
C LEU A 144 11.30 -1.88 28.53
N SER A 145 11.95 -1.52 29.65
CA SER A 145 11.31 -1.35 30.96
C SER A 145 10.17 -0.32 30.99
N LYS A 146 10.04 0.54 29.97
CA LYS A 146 8.96 1.53 29.82
C LYS A 146 7.81 1.07 28.90
N TYR A 147 7.81 -0.18 28.42
CA TYR A 147 6.87 -0.65 27.41
C TYR A 147 5.40 -0.39 27.74
N GLN A 148 4.96 -0.60 28.99
CA GLN A 148 3.56 -0.37 29.39
C GLN A 148 3.14 1.09 29.18
N SER A 149 3.95 2.04 29.66
CA SER A 149 3.67 3.47 29.49
C SER A 149 3.71 3.89 28.03
N VAL A 150 4.65 3.35 27.25
CA VAL A 150 4.79 3.67 25.82
C VAL A 150 3.59 3.15 25.02
N ILE A 151 3.14 1.91 25.26
CA ILE A 151 1.95 1.34 24.62
C ILE A 151 0.72 2.16 24.97
N HIS A 152 0.53 2.49 26.26
CA HIS A 152 -0.63 3.27 26.69
C HIS A 152 -0.67 4.67 26.06
N ALA A 153 0.47 5.36 26.00
CA ALA A 153 0.57 6.66 25.33
C ALA A 153 0.28 6.55 23.83
N PHE A 154 0.85 5.54 23.15
CA PHE A 154 0.63 5.30 21.73
C PHE A 154 -0.84 4.99 21.41
N ASP A 155 -1.50 4.15 22.20
CA ASP A 155 -2.92 3.80 22.04
C ASP A 155 -3.83 5.02 22.24
N THR A 156 -3.60 5.76 23.32
CA THR A 156 -4.38 6.97 23.64
C THR A 156 -4.25 8.04 22.56
N TRP A 157 -3.03 8.32 22.10
CA TRP A 157 -2.80 9.31 21.05
C TRP A 157 -3.33 8.84 19.69
N GLY A 158 -3.12 7.56 19.36
CA GLY A 158 -3.43 7.00 18.03
C GLY A 158 -4.90 7.14 17.63
N ILE A 159 -5.82 7.13 18.59
CA ILE A 159 -7.27 7.34 18.38
C ILE A 159 -7.56 8.75 17.83
N THR A 160 -6.78 9.75 18.25
CA THR A 160 -6.98 11.17 17.89
C THR A 160 -5.99 11.70 16.87
N ALA A 161 -4.99 10.90 16.49
CA ALA A 161 -3.97 11.30 15.54
C ALA A 161 -4.58 11.67 14.19
N PRO A 162 -4.16 12.77 13.53
CA PRO A 162 -4.62 13.11 12.17
C PRO A 162 -4.37 11.98 11.17
N ASP A 163 -5.23 11.83 10.16
CA ASP A 163 -5.12 10.76 9.15
C ASP A 163 -3.88 10.88 8.24
N ASP A 164 -3.24 12.04 8.23
CA ASP A 164 -1.93 12.26 7.60
C ASP A 164 -0.78 11.56 8.33
N ILE A 165 -1.00 11.02 9.53
CA ILE A 165 0.02 10.32 10.31
C ILE A 165 -0.08 8.82 10.09
N TYR A 166 1.05 8.18 9.80
CA TYR A 166 1.23 6.73 9.93
C TYR A 166 2.24 6.47 11.04
N ALA A 167 1.88 5.63 12.00
CA ALA A 167 2.75 5.33 13.14
C ALA A 167 2.73 3.84 13.48
N GLY A 168 3.82 3.37 14.07
CA GLY A 168 3.96 1.99 14.52
C GLY A 168 4.89 1.86 15.71
N LEU A 169 4.64 0.84 16.53
CA LEU A 169 5.49 0.40 17.63
C LEU A 169 6.36 -0.78 17.17
N VAL A 170 7.65 -0.71 17.47
CA VAL A 170 8.61 -1.78 17.18
C VAL A 170 9.29 -2.19 18.48
N PHE A 171 9.23 -3.48 18.80
CA PHE A 171 9.96 -4.06 19.92
C PHE A 171 11.33 -4.54 19.45
N GLY A 172 12.37 -4.01 20.08
CA GLY A 172 13.70 -4.57 20.01
C GLY A 172 13.98 -5.52 21.18
N ARG A 173 15.23 -5.98 21.28
CA ARG A 173 15.68 -6.83 22.40
C ARG A 173 15.57 -6.11 23.75
N ASP A 174 16.03 -4.85 23.79
CA ASP A 174 16.18 -4.08 25.03
C ASP A 174 15.48 -2.70 24.95
N ASN A 175 14.73 -2.45 23.88
CA ASN A 175 14.05 -1.17 23.65
C ASN A 175 12.67 -1.35 23.02
N ILE A 176 11.89 -0.28 23.09
CA ILE A 176 10.66 -0.07 22.34
C ILE A 176 10.78 1.26 21.58
N THR A 177 10.47 1.23 20.29
CA THR A 177 10.56 2.40 19.41
C THR A 177 9.20 2.73 18.81
N ILE A 178 8.79 3.99 18.93
CA ILE A 178 7.69 4.55 18.14
C ILE A 178 8.31 5.15 16.87
N SER A 179 7.85 4.71 15.71
CA SER A 179 8.17 5.35 14.43
C SER A 179 6.94 6.07 13.91
N VAL A 180 7.07 7.34 13.55
CA VAL A 180 5.98 8.19 13.07
C VAL A 180 6.38 8.81 11.73
N SER A 181 5.47 8.77 10.77
CA SER A 181 5.57 9.45 9.48
C SER A 181 4.38 10.38 9.32
N TYR A 182 4.62 11.59 8.81
CA TYR A 182 3.58 12.56 8.46
C TYR A 182 3.58 12.82 6.96
N LEU A 183 2.43 12.65 6.32
CA LEU A 183 2.20 12.84 4.89
C LEU A 183 2.01 14.34 4.59
N GLY A 184 3.07 15.12 4.77
CA GLY A 184 3.08 16.56 4.52
C GLY A 184 4.38 17.23 4.96
N CYS A 185 4.42 18.56 4.80
CA CYS A 185 5.61 19.36 5.12
C CYS A 185 5.96 19.36 6.61
N SER A 186 7.26 19.44 6.92
CA SER A 186 7.83 19.37 8.28
C SER A 186 7.31 20.42 9.26
N GLY A 187 6.95 21.62 8.80
CA GLY A 187 6.39 22.67 9.66
C GLY A 187 5.04 22.29 10.30
N ALA A 188 4.18 21.59 9.56
CA ALA A 188 2.93 21.04 10.10
C ALA A 188 3.17 19.77 10.93
N ALA A 189 4.26 19.04 10.65
CA ALA A 189 4.63 17.85 11.39
C ALA A 189 5.05 18.16 12.84
N GLN A 190 5.72 19.29 13.11
CA GLN A 190 6.05 19.69 14.49
C GLN A 190 4.80 19.88 15.35
N VAL A 191 3.74 20.49 14.81
CA VAL A 191 2.46 20.63 15.52
C VAL A 191 1.79 19.27 15.70
N ALA A 192 1.81 18.44 14.66
CA ALA A 192 1.25 17.09 14.71
C ALA A 192 1.98 16.16 15.70
N PHE A 193 3.29 16.36 15.90
CA PHE A 193 4.12 15.62 16.85
C PHE A 193 4.10 16.21 18.26
N ALA A 194 3.80 17.50 18.43
CA ALA A 194 3.74 18.16 19.73
C ALA A 194 2.58 17.68 20.62
N HIS A 195 1.60 16.98 20.05
CA HIS A 195 0.49 16.36 20.76
C HIS A 195 0.77 14.94 21.27
N PHE A 196 2.00 14.43 21.07
CA PHE A 196 2.46 13.12 21.57
C PHE A 196 3.15 13.25 22.93
#